data_AF-A0A932N000-F1
#
_entry.id   AF-A0A932N000-F1
#
_cell.length_a   1.000
_cell.length_b   1.000
_cell.length_c   1.000
_cell.angle_alpha   90.00
_cell.angle_beta   90.00
_cell.angle_gamma   90.00
#
_symmetry.space_group_name_H-M   'P 1'
#
loop_
_entity.id
_entity.type
_entity.pdbx_description
1 polymer ?
#
loop_
_entity_poly.entity_id
_entity_poly.type
_entity_poly.pdbx_seq_one_letter_code
_entity_poly.pdbx_strand_id
1 'polypeptide(L)'
;MKFNRREFIKSTSTFALATIAYSSPLFADEQQEAKKKLRIAVFFEEGFPIEDGMSISHEFLNDALKNSQVDFLNLDDLKSRLSIQNYDVFVLPYGSAFPKQGWGAIIKYLKAGGNWLNIGGVPFAVPVVREGDGWRKEIRQTAYHKKTGITQAFPVVAGGLSRYIGTGGVHLTD
;
A
#
# COMPACT_ATOMS: atom_id res chain seq x y z
N MET A 1 -44.83 5.59 -24.28
CA MET A 1 -45.22 4.18 -24.41
C MET A 1 -44.60 3.42 -23.23
N LYS A 2 -45.41 3.07 -22.23
CA LYS A 2 -44.97 2.47 -20.96
C LYS A 2 -44.97 0.95 -21.10
N PHE A 3 -43.83 0.30 -20.86
CA PHE A 3 -43.76 -1.16 -20.74
C PHE A 3 -43.62 -1.55 -19.27
N ASN A 4 -44.67 -2.20 -18.74
CA ASN A 4 -44.75 -2.74 -17.40
C ASN A 4 -43.98 -4.07 -17.31
N ARG A 5 -43.02 -4.14 -16.38
CA ARG A 5 -42.11 -5.28 -16.15
C ARG A 5 -42.73 -6.42 -15.32
N ARG A 6 -44.02 -6.74 -15.48
CA ARG A 6 -44.74 -7.69 -14.59
C ARG A 6 -45.54 -8.80 -15.28
N GLU A 7 -45.34 -9.03 -16.58
CA GLU A 7 -46.09 -10.05 -17.33
C GLU A 7 -45.13 -10.99 -18.09
N PHE A 8 -44.21 -11.64 -17.37
CA PHE A 8 -43.44 -12.75 -17.95
C PHE A 8 -43.17 -13.86 -16.93
N ILE A 9 -44.18 -14.14 -16.09
CA ILE A 9 -44.27 -15.40 -15.36
C ILE A 9 -45.55 -16.05 -15.87
N LYS A 10 -45.41 -16.93 -16.86
CA LYS A 10 -46.30 -18.06 -17.21
C LYS A 10 -45.93 -18.58 -18.60
N SER A 11 -44.97 -19.50 -18.65
CA SER A 11 -45.02 -20.60 -19.60
C SER A 11 -44.13 -21.73 -19.11
N THR A 12 -44.75 -22.63 -18.36
CA THR A 12 -44.33 -24.01 -18.13
C THR A 12 -44.03 -24.69 -19.47
N SER A 13 -42.86 -25.30 -19.59
CA SER A 13 -42.64 -26.39 -20.54
C SER A 13 -41.74 -27.43 -19.90
N THR A 14 -42.44 -28.42 -19.36
CA THR A 14 -42.02 -29.73 -18.88
C THR A 14 -40.90 -30.35 -19.71
N PHE A 15 -39.75 -30.67 -19.11
CA PHE A 15 -38.84 -31.68 -19.64
C PHE A 15 -38.24 -32.55 -18.53
N ALA A 16 -38.66 -33.83 -18.58
CA ALA A 16 -38.07 -35.09 -18.11
C ALA A 16 -37.26 -35.14 -16.80
N LEU A 17 -37.81 -35.89 -15.84
CA LEU A 17 -37.05 -36.63 -14.82
C LEU A 17 -36.12 -37.64 -15.51
N ALA A 18 -34.84 -37.30 -15.64
CA ALA A 18 -33.76 -38.26 -15.88
C ALA A 18 -32.83 -38.22 -14.67
N THR A 19 -32.89 -39.27 -13.87
CA THR A 19 -31.98 -39.57 -12.77
C THR A 19 -30.55 -39.70 -13.30
N ILE A 20 -29.74 -38.66 -13.12
CA ILE A 20 -28.31 -38.83 -12.91
C ILE A 20 -27.96 -37.94 -11.72
N ALA A 21 -27.61 -38.58 -10.61
CA ALA A 21 -27.04 -37.93 -9.44
C ALA A 21 -25.63 -37.42 -9.80
N TYR A 22 -25.56 -36.31 -10.53
CA TYR A 22 -24.42 -35.41 -10.43
C TYR A 22 -24.82 -34.38 -9.39
N SER A 23 -24.54 -34.71 -8.13
CA SER A 23 -24.31 -33.71 -7.11
C SER A 23 -23.20 -32.80 -7.62
N SER A 24 -23.56 -31.78 -8.39
CA SER A 24 -22.71 -30.62 -8.54
C SER A 24 -22.66 -30.02 -7.15
N PRO A 25 -21.51 -29.95 -6.46
CA PRO A 25 -21.38 -29.00 -5.38
C PRO A 25 -21.45 -27.61 -6.03
N LEU A 26 -22.65 -27.14 -6.33
CA LEU A 26 -22.87 -25.77 -6.83
C LEU A 26 -22.60 -24.74 -5.72
N PHE A 27 -22.34 -25.21 -4.49
CA PHE A 27 -21.93 -24.44 -3.32
C PHE A 27 -21.09 -25.33 -2.40
N ALA A 28 -19.87 -25.67 -2.79
CA ALA A 28 -18.86 -26.15 -1.83
C ALA A 28 -17.45 -25.91 -2.38
N ASP A 29 -17.17 -24.66 -2.67
CA ASP A 29 -15.79 -24.15 -2.64
C ASP A 29 -15.82 -22.86 -1.81
N GLU A 30 -16.29 -22.96 -0.56
CA GLU A 30 -15.59 -22.27 0.52
C GLU A 30 -14.23 -22.96 0.68
N GLN A 31 -13.38 -22.87 -0.35
CA GLN A 31 -11.95 -22.92 -0.12
C GLN A 31 -11.75 -21.78 0.84
N GLN A 32 -11.32 -22.11 2.06
CA GLN A 32 -10.71 -21.15 2.95
C GLN A 32 -9.66 -20.42 2.10
N GLU A 33 -10.03 -19.24 1.61
CA GLU A 33 -9.15 -18.37 0.87
C GLU A 33 -8.05 -18.05 1.88
N ALA A 34 -6.94 -18.78 1.78
CA ALA A 34 -5.82 -18.62 2.66
C ALA A 34 -5.43 -17.15 2.54
N LYS A 35 -5.81 -16.34 3.55
CA LYS A 35 -5.76 -14.89 3.49
C LYS A 35 -4.36 -14.50 3.03
N LYS A 36 -4.24 -14.07 1.77
CA LYS A 36 -2.94 -13.82 1.16
C LYS A 36 -2.21 -12.81 2.03
N LYS A 37 -1.03 -13.17 2.52
CA LYS A 37 -0.21 -12.24 3.32
C LYS A 37 0.12 -11.03 2.44
N LEU A 38 -0.04 -9.83 3.01
CA LEU A 38 0.34 -8.59 2.35
C LEU A 38 1.85 -8.59 2.11
N ARG A 39 2.28 -8.16 0.93
CA ARG A 39 3.69 -8.05 0.55
C ARG A 39 4.12 -6.60 0.69
N ILE A 40 5.01 -6.33 1.63
CA ILE A 40 5.37 -4.98 2.03
C ILE A 40 6.85 -4.76 1.71
N ALA A 41 7.13 -3.75 0.90
CA ALA A 41 8.48 -3.23 0.73
C ALA A 41 8.70 -2.09 1.73
N VAL A 42 9.73 -2.18 2.56
CA VAL A 42 10.17 -1.10 3.45
C VAL A 42 11.49 -0.58 2.91
N PHE A 43 11.57 0.70 2.54
CA PHE A 43 12.90 1.29 2.31
C PHE A 43 13.62 1.41 3.64
N PHE A 44 14.76 0.74 3.78
CA PHE A 44 15.56 0.73 4.99
C PHE A 44 17.03 0.60 4.61
N GLU A 45 17.78 1.68 4.84
CA GLU A 45 19.15 1.84 4.37
C GLU A 45 20.00 2.37 5.52
N GLU A 46 21.17 1.77 5.69
CA GLU A 46 22.08 2.12 6.78
C GLU A 46 22.62 3.55 6.60
N GLY A 47 22.63 4.30 7.71
CA GLY A 47 23.08 5.70 7.72
C GLY A 47 22.16 6.67 6.96
N PHE A 48 21.03 6.22 6.41
CA PHE A 48 20.11 7.10 5.70
C PHE A 48 19.47 8.11 6.68
N PRO A 49 19.51 9.42 6.38
CA PRO A 49 19.09 10.45 7.32
C PRO A 49 17.57 10.51 7.46
N ILE A 50 17.10 10.75 8.68
CA ILE A 50 15.70 11.04 9.00
C ILE A 50 15.49 12.55 9.01
N GLU A 51 14.36 13.02 8.48
CA GLU A 51 13.97 14.43 8.51
C GLU A 51 12.51 14.57 8.94
N ASP A 52 12.18 15.47 9.86
CA ASP A 52 10.83 15.67 10.42
C ASP A 52 10.14 14.37 10.90
N GLY A 53 10.93 13.40 11.33
CA GLY A 53 10.47 12.06 11.70
C GLY A 53 11.12 11.57 12.99
N MET A 54 10.84 10.32 13.33
CA MET A 54 11.44 9.62 14.46
C MET A 54 12.28 8.44 13.97
N SER A 55 13.30 8.06 14.73
CA SER A 55 14.03 6.83 14.46
C SER A 55 13.13 5.63 14.74
N ILE A 56 12.94 4.79 13.70
CA ILE A 56 12.16 3.56 13.77
C ILE A 56 13.13 2.41 13.54
N SER A 57 13.25 1.50 14.50
CA SER A 57 14.19 0.39 14.40
C SER A 57 13.66 -0.71 13.47
N HIS A 58 14.58 -1.51 12.95
CA HIS A 58 14.25 -2.67 12.13
C HIS A 58 13.43 -3.70 12.92
N GLU A 59 13.73 -3.90 14.21
CA GLU A 59 13.00 -4.79 15.11
C GLU A 59 11.57 -4.33 15.32
N PHE A 60 11.35 -3.03 15.51
CA PHE A 60 10.01 -2.47 15.69
C PHE A 60 9.15 -2.70 14.43
N LEU A 61 9.69 -2.45 13.23
CA LEU A 61 8.96 -2.68 11.98
C LEU A 61 8.67 -4.17 11.77
N ASN A 62 9.60 -5.06 12.11
CA ASN A 62 9.37 -6.50 12.04
C ASN A 62 8.24 -6.95 12.96
N ASP A 63 8.21 -6.51 14.22
CA ASP A 63 7.11 -6.86 15.13
C ASP A 63 5.78 -6.27 14.68
N ALA A 64 5.77 -5.00 14.26
CA ALA A 64 4.56 -4.31 13.79
C ALA A 64 3.97 -4.97 12.52
N LEU A 65 4.82 -5.53 11.67
CA LEU A 65 4.43 -6.13 10.37
C LEU A 65 4.50 -7.66 10.35
N LYS A 66 4.65 -8.34 11.49
CA LYS A 66 4.89 -9.80 11.61
C LYS A 66 3.89 -10.71 10.90
N ASN A 67 2.68 -10.21 10.62
CA ASN A 67 1.62 -10.94 9.92
C ASN A 67 1.67 -10.78 8.39
N SER A 68 2.65 -10.04 7.87
CA SER A 68 2.86 -9.74 6.45
C SER A 68 4.16 -10.38 5.94
N GLN A 69 4.33 -10.47 4.62
CA GLN A 69 5.62 -10.72 4.00
C GLN A 69 6.34 -9.38 3.85
N VAL A 70 7.47 -9.18 4.52
CA VAL A 70 8.18 -7.90 4.54
C VAL A 70 9.56 -8.07 3.93
N ASP A 71 9.87 -7.23 2.94
CA ASP A 71 11.21 -7.09 2.40
C ASP A 71 11.75 -5.69 2.75
N PHE A 72 12.91 -5.65 3.40
CA PHE A 72 13.65 -4.42 3.64
C PHE A 72 14.57 -4.17 2.44
N LEU A 73 14.36 -3.05 1.75
CA LEU A 73 15.06 -2.69 0.53
C LEU A 73 16.06 -1.56 0.81
N ASN A 74 17.32 -1.80 0.48
CA ASN A 74 18.31 -0.73 0.31
C ASN A 74 18.02 0.05 -0.99
N LEU A 75 18.86 1.03 -1.32
CA LEU A 75 18.69 1.88 -2.51
C LEU A 75 18.66 1.08 -3.83
N ASP A 76 19.51 0.07 -3.98
CA ASP A 76 19.61 -0.69 -5.23
C ASP A 76 18.50 -1.74 -5.36
N ASP A 77 18.11 -2.37 -4.26
CA ASP A 77 16.91 -3.20 -4.17
C ASP A 77 15.66 -2.40 -4.49
N LEU A 78 15.53 -1.18 -3.95
CA LEU A 78 14.41 -0.27 -4.24
C LEU A 78 14.31 0.01 -5.74
N LYS A 79 15.43 0.33 -6.39
CA LYS A 79 15.48 0.66 -7.82
C LYS A 79 15.11 -0.54 -8.71
N SER A 80 15.47 -1.76 -8.30
CA SER A 80 15.35 -2.96 -9.12
C SER A 80 14.06 -3.75 -8.87
N ARG A 81 13.55 -3.75 -7.63
CA ARG A 81 12.46 -4.64 -7.20
C ARG A 81 11.13 -3.95 -6.97
N LEU A 82 11.10 -2.64 -6.70
CA LEU A 82 9.85 -1.97 -6.36
C LEU A 82 8.88 -1.95 -7.55
N SER A 83 7.84 -2.78 -7.47
CA SER A 83 6.79 -2.92 -8.48
C SER A 83 5.51 -3.46 -7.84
N ILE A 84 4.35 -3.19 -8.45
CA ILE A 84 3.06 -3.75 -8.00
C ILE A 84 3.00 -5.28 -8.17
N GLN A 85 3.82 -5.84 -9.07
CA GLN A 85 3.96 -7.27 -9.25
C GLN A 85 4.61 -7.93 -8.03
N ASN A 86 5.48 -7.21 -7.32
CA ASN A 86 6.23 -7.74 -6.18
C ASN A 86 5.62 -7.32 -4.84
N TYR A 87 5.10 -6.10 -4.73
CA TYR A 87 4.70 -5.49 -3.45
C TYR A 87 3.32 -4.83 -3.51
N ASP A 88 2.53 -5.07 -2.47
CA ASP A 88 1.20 -4.49 -2.29
C ASP A 88 1.28 -3.10 -1.62
N VAL A 89 2.27 -2.88 -0.74
CA VAL A 89 2.51 -1.61 -0.05
C VAL A 89 4.00 -1.26 -0.02
N PHE A 90 4.32 0.02 -0.26
CA PHE A 90 5.65 0.60 -0.03
C PHE A 90 5.65 1.47 1.24
N VAL A 91 6.64 1.29 2.12
CA VAL A 91 6.78 2.05 3.37
C VAL A 91 8.05 2.90 3.32
N LEU A 92 7.92 4.19 3.65
CA LEU A 92 9.03 5.13 3.79
C LEU A 92 9.10 5.67 5.24
N PRO A 93 10.00 5.14 6.09
CA PRO A 93 10.08 5.46 7.52
C PRO A 93 11.03 6.64 7.86
N TYR A 94 11.29 7.54 6.92
CA TYR A 94 12.30 8.61 7.06
C TYR A 94 11.70 10.03 7.11
N GLY A 95 10.40 10.14 7.37
CA GLY A 95 9.67 11.40 7.44
C GLY A 95 9.65 12.14 6.10
N SER A 96 10.25 13.33 6.08
CA SER A 96 10.37 14.16 4.88
C SER A 96 11.47 13.71 3.93
N ALA A 97 12.41 12.88 4.40
CA ALA A 97 13.57 12.44 3.64
C ALA A 97 13.23 11.25 2.72
N PHE A 98 13.80 11.24 1.51
CA PHE A 98 13.60 10.15 0.54
C PHE A 98 14.79 9.98 -0.40
N PRO A 99 15.04 8.76 -0.92
CA PRO A 99 16.18 8.50 -1.79
C PRO A 99 15.94 9.10 -3.18
N LYS A 100 16.64 10.20 -3.52
CA LYS A 100 16.51 10.87 -4.81
C LYS A 100 16.84 9.95 -5.98
N GLN A 101 17.88 9.12 -5.84
CA GLN A 101 18.28 8.13 -6.84
C GLN A 101 17.25 7.01 -7.02
N GLY A 102 16.40 6.75 -6.02
CA GLY A 102 15.30 5.78 -6.07
C GLY A 102 13.98 6.36 -6.61
N TRP A 103 13.92 7.68 -6.83
CA TRP A 103 12.68 8.38 -7.20
C TRP A 103 11.98 7.78 -8.43
N GLY A 104 12.74 7.37 -9.44
CA GLY A 104 12.19 6.77 -10.66
C GLY A 104 11.37 5.50 -10.39
N ALA A 105 11.86 4.63 -9.51
CA ALA A 105 11.15 3.41 -9.13
C ALA A 105 9.91 3.74 -8.28
N ILE A 106 10.03 4.67 -7.33
CA ILE A 106 8.93 5.12 -6.48
C ILE A 106 7.78 5.67 -7.33
N ILE A 107 8.06 6.64 -8.23
CA ILE A 107 6.98 7.25 -9.01
C ILE A 107 6.38 6.28 -10.03
N LYS A 108 7.17 5.33 -10.56
CA LYS A 108 6.67 4.25 -11.43
C LYS A 108 5.70 3.35 -10.67
N TYR A 109 6.05 2.95 -9.44
CA TYR A 109 5.22 2.13 -8.57
C TYR A 109 3.90 2.83 -8.22
N LEU A 110 3.95 4.09 -7.79
CA LEU A 110 2.76 4.87 -7.45
C LEU A 110 1.85 5.08 -8.66
N LYS A 111 2.42 5.42 -9.83
CA LYS A 111 1.64 5.57 -11.08
C LYS A 111 0.97 4.28 -11.53
N ALA A 112 1.53 3.12 -11.17
CA ALA A 112 0.94 1.82 -11.44
C ALA A 112 -0.16 1.43 -10.45
N GLY A 113 -0.51 2.29 -9.48
CA GLY A 113 -1.53 2.04 -8.48
C GLY A 113 -1.01 1.35 -7.20
N GLY A 114 0.30 1.37 -6.96
CA GLY A 114 0.88 0.84 -5.73
C GLY A 114 0.49 1.64 -4.49
N ASN A 115 0.23 0.97 -3.37
CA ASN A 115 -0.11 1.63 -2.10
C ASN A 115 1.15 2.12 -1.39
N TRP A 116 1.06 3.23 -0.67
CA TRP A 116 2.22 3.80 0.01
C TRP A 116 1.87 4.36 1.38
N LEU A 117 2.80 4.12 2.32
CA LEU A 117 2.79 4.64 3.68
C LEU A 117 4.06 5.47 3.90
N ASN A 118 3.88 6.75 4.21
CA ASN A 118 4.95 7.61 4.72
C ASN A 118 4.81 7.73 6.24
N ILE A 119 5.92 7.59 6.97
CA ILE A 119 5.90 7.75 8.43
C ILE A 119 6.65 9.02 8.82
N GLY A 120 5.90 10.00 9.31
CA GLY A 120 6.42 11.30 9.74
C GLY A 120 6.51 12.34 8.61
N GLY A 121 6.79 13.58 9.00
CA GLY A 121 7.14 14.68 8.10
C GLY A 121 6.16 15.02 6.97
N VAL A 122 6.68 15.81 6.04
CA VAL A 122 6.06 16.12 4.75
C VAL A 122 6.73 15.24 3.70
N PRO A 123 6.04 14.23 3.15
CA PRO A 123 6.67 13.24 2.29
C PRO A 123 7.33 13.88 1.07
N PHE A 124 8.43 13.29 0.60
CA PHE A 124 9.15 13.72 -0.61
C PHE A 124 9.62 15.19 -0.60
N ALA A 125 9.75 15.81 0.57
CA ALA A 125 10.17 17.20 0.67
C ALA A 125 11.69 17.38 0.71
N VAL A 126 12.45 16.42 1.24
CA VAL A 126 13.91 16.50 1.39
C VAL A 126 14.60 15.36 0.64
N PRO A 127 15.10 15.60 -0.58
CA PRO A 127 15.80 14.56 -1.32
C PRO A 127 17.14 14.25 -0.66
N VAL A 128 17.51 12.97 -0.66
CA VAL A 128 18.80 12.50 -0.18
C VAL A 128 19.54 11.80 -1.31
N VAL A 129 20.80 12.15 -1.49
CA VAL A 129 21.70 11.54 -2.49
C VAL A 129 22.84 10.82 -1.78
N ARG A 130 23.27 9.70 -2.35
CA ARG A 130 24.50 9.03 -1.93
C ARG A 130 25.69 9.91 -2.32
N GLU A 131 26.61 10.13 -1.38
CA GLU A 131 27.82 10.92 -1.57
C GLU A 131 28.99 10.20 -0.90
N GLY A 132 29.85 9.58 -1.73
CA GLY A 132 30.85 8.64 -1.23
C GLY A 132 30.21 7.48 -0.46
N ASP A 133 30.73 7.21 0.73
CA ASP A 133 30.21 6.17 1.65
C ASP A 133 29.03 6.68 2.51
N GLY A 134 28.60 7.93 2.32
CA GLY A 134 27.56 8.56 3.14
C GLY A 134 26.36 9.06 2.34
N TRP A 135 25.58 9.90 3.02
CA TRP A 135 24.35 10.48 2.50
C TRP A 135 24.35 11.98 2.71
N ARG A 136 23.96 12.71 1.66
CA ARG A 136 23.77 14.15 1.73
C ARG A 136 22.31 14.51 1.48
N LYS A 137 21.75 15.29 2.40
CA LYS A 137 20.44 15.94 2.22
C LYS A 137 20.58 17.10 1.24
N GLU A 138 19.66 17.19 0.30
CA GLU A 138 19.47 18.38 -0.53
C GLU A 138 18.51 19.37 0.17
N ILE A 139 18.36 20.55 -0.43
CA ILE A 139 17.42 21.57 0.06
C ILE A 139 15.99 21.05 -0.05
N ARG A 140 15.19 21.36 0.97
CA ARG A 140 13.74 21.09 0.98
C ARG A 140 13.07 21.73 -0.24
N GLN A 141 12.30 20.95 -0.99
CA GLN A 141 11.66 21.41 -2.23
C GLN A 141 10.34 20.69 -2.51
N THR A 142 9.45 21.36 -3.25
CA THR A 142 8.10 20.85 -3.59
C THR A 142 7.99 20.29 -5.01
N ALA A 143 9.11 20.21 -5.75
CA ALA A 143 9.14 19.71 -7.12
C ALA A 143 8.60 18.28 -7.25
N TYR A 144 8.79 17.46 -6.21
CA TYR A 144 8.34 16.07 -6.16
C TYR A 144 6.84 15.95 -5.83
N HIS A 145 6.29 16.88 -5.04
CA HIS A 145 4.87 16.93 -4.70
C HIS A 145 3.96 17.13 -5.91
N LYS A 146 4.38 17.98 -6.85
CA LYS A 146 3.66 18.19 -8.12
C LYS A 146 3.50 16.89 -8.91
N LYS A 147 4.48 16.00 -8.84
CA LYS A 147 4.44 14.71 -9.55
C LYS A 147 3.55 13.67 -8.85
N THR A 148 3.32 13.81 -7.55
CA THR A 148 2.50 12.90 -6.74
C THR A 148 1.10 13.46 -6.43
N GLY A 149 0.79 14.69 -6.85
CA GLY A 149 -0.49 15.33 -6.57
C GLY A 149 -0.65 15.85 -5.14
N ILE A 150 0.41 15.82 -4.34
CA ILE A 150 0.40 16.36 -2.97
C ILE A 150 0.37 17.88 -3.10
N THR A 151 -0.77 18.49 -2.76
CA THR A 151 -0.93 19.94 -2.92
C THR A 151 -0.60 20.68 -1.62
N GLN A 152 -1.01 20.12 -0.49
CA GLN A 152 -0.81 20.74 0.82
C GLN A 152 -0.42 19.69 1.87
N ALA A 153 0.42 20.11 2.81
CA ALA A 153 0.75 19.35 4.00
C ALA A 153 0.84 20.35 5.16
N PHE A 154 0.09 20.07 6.23
CA PHE A 154 0.01 20.95 7.39
C PHE A 154 0.48 20.21 8.64
N PRO A 155 1.27 20.85 9.51
CA PRO A 155 1.61 20.26 10.79
C PRO A 155 0.35 20.13 11.65
N VAL A 156 0.20 18.98 12.31
CA VAL A 156 -0.86 18.74 13.28
C VAL A 156 -0.23 18.75 14.67
N VAL A 157 -0.77 19.57 15.57
CA VAL A 157 -0.33 19.60 16.97
C VAL A 157 -0.86 18.35 17.67
N ALA A 158 0.05 17.41 17.98
CA ALA A 158 -0.30 16.16 18.67
C ALA A 158 -0.34 16.30 20.21
N GLY A 159 -0.14 17.51 20.75
CA GLY A 159 -0.17 17.76 22.19
C GLY A 159 -1.55 17.50 22.78
N GLY A 160 -1.74 16.32 23.37
CA GLY A 160 -3.01 15.89 23.98
C GLY A 160 -3.43 14.45 23.67
N LEU A 161 -2.76 13.77 22.73
CA LEU A 161 -3.05 12.37 22.42
C LEU A 161 -2.34 11.44 23.43
N SER A 162 -3.05 11.02 24.47
CA SER A 162 -2.55 10.02 25.44
C SER A 162 -2.61 8.59 24.90
N ARG A 163 -3.57 8.30 24.02
CA ARG A 163 -3.71 7.01 23.33
C ARG A 163 -4.55 7.16 22.06
N TYR A 164 -4.13 6.49 20.99
CA TYR A 164 -4.93 6.31 19.78
C TYR A 164 -5.29 4.83 19.62
N ILE A 165 -6.58 4.53 19.41
CA ILE A 165 -7.05 3.22 18.98
C ILE A 165 -7.70 3.42 17.62
N GLY A 166 -7.16 2.77 16.59
CA GLY A 166 -7.84 2.71 15.30
C GLY A 166 -9.13 1.91 15.45
N THR A 167 -10.28 2.53 15.21
CA THR A 167 -11.51 1.80 14.93
C THR A 167 -11.29 1.01 13.65
N GLY A 168 -11.56 -0.30 13.65
CA GLY A 168 -11.34 -1.19 12.50
C GLY A 168 -11.77 -0.51 11.20
N GLY A 169 -10.86 -0.49 10.21
CA GLY A 169 -10.95 0.36 9.03
C GLY A 169 -12.28 0.25 8.27
N VAL A 170 -12.63 1.31 7.55
CA VAL A 170 -13.81 1.34 6.69
C VAL A 170 -13.64 0.31 5.57
N HIS A 171 -14.44 -0.76 5.59
CA HIS A 171 -14.59 -1.64 4.44
C HIS A 171 -15.51 -0.93 3.46
N LEU A 172 -14.97 -0.44 2.35
CA LEU A 172 -15.79 -0.02 1.22
C LEU A 172 -16.25 -1.30 0.54
N THR A 173 -17.52 -1.66 0.75
CA THR A 173 -18.19 -2.68 -0.06
C THR A 173 -18.68 -2.00 -1.34
N ASP A 174 -18.22 -2.49 -2.49
CA ASP A 174 -18.76 -2.13 -3.81
C ASP A 174 -20.21 -2.63 -3.99
#